data_AF-A0A534MS88-F1
#
_entry.id   AF-A0A534MS88-F1
#
_cell.length_a   1.000
_cell.length_b   1.000
_cell.length_c   1.000
_cell.angle_alpha   90.00
_cell.angle_beta   90.00
_cell.angle_gamma   90.00
#
_symmetry.space_group_name_H-M   'P 1'
#
loop_
_entity.id
_entity.type
_entity.pdbx_description
1 polymer ?
#
loop_
_entity_poly.entity_id
_entity_poly.type
_entity_poly.pdbx_seq_one_letter_code
_entity_poly.pdbx_strand_id
1 'polypeptide(L)'
;NLIKEFNPQIEDLHWVAAGQELLLPPLTRETLLRKQPDGSYRLIVASFPSLTGADDYARRLGNKGYQVMITQQWVSHDLLLHRVEIDRLKNVEEANQTWEAGLKNEWFAFVGNPRRGDQLSRTNITP
;
A
#
# COMPACT_ATOMS: atom_id res chain seq x y z
N ASN A 1 -1.77 0.27 6.91
CA ASN A 1 -1.52 1.28 5.87
C ASN A 1 -0.18 1.96 6.11
N LEU A 2 0.63 2.18 5.05
CA LEU A 2 1.97 2.75 5.17
C LEU A 2 1.95 4.22 5.64
N ILE A 3 0.96 5.02 5.22
CA ILE A 3 0.83 6.41 5.67
C ILE A 3 0.72 6.46 7.18
N LYS A 4 -0.12 5.62 7.79
CA LYS A 4 -0.28 5.56 9.26
C LYS A 4 1.01 5.10 9.98
N GLU A 5 1.79 4.21 9.37
CA GLU A 5 3.06 3.76 9.96
C GLU A 5 4.13 4.86 9.97
N PHE A 6 4.14 5.73 8.97
CA PHE A 6 5.04 6.87 8.89
C PHE A 6 4.49 8.13 9.59
N ASN A 7 3.22 8.12 9.97
CA ASN A 7 2.56 9.22 10.67
C ASN A 7 1.82 8.71 11.92
N PRO A 8 2.52 8.10 12.89
CA PRO A 8 1.88 7.52 14.07
C PRO A 8 1.17 8.57 14.95
N GLN A 9 1.58 9.83 14.86
CA GLN A 9 1.00 10.97 15.57
C GLN A 9 -0.37 11.41 15.04
N ILE A 10 -0.72 11.06 13.80
CA ILE A 10 -2.05 11.37 13.26
C ILE A 10 -2.98 10.31 13.80
N GLU A 11 -3.85 10.65 14.75
CA GLU A 11 -4.80 9.69 15.32
C GLU A 11 -5.80 9.18 14.27
N ASP A 12 -6.23 10.05 13.37
CA ASP A 12 -7.25 9.78 12.38
C ASP A 12 -6.89 10.37 11.01
N LEU A 13 -6.72 9.54 9.98
CA LEU A 13 -6.36 10.01 8.64
C LEU A 13 -7.49 10.79 7.92
N HIS A 14 -8.75 10.74 8.40
CA HIS A 14 -9.81 11.63 7.90
C HIS A 14 -9.67 13.06 8.44
N TRP A 15 -8.97 13.24 9.56
CA TRP A 15 -8.84 14.53 10.24
C TRP A 15 -7.38 14.91 10.38
N VAL A 16 -6.80 15.38 9.27
CA VAL A 16 -5.47 16.00 9.27
C VAL A 16 -5.64 17.51 9.38
N ALA A 17 -5.03 18.14 10.38
CA ALA A 17 -5.14 19.58 10.57
C ALA A 17 -4.49 20.34 9.40
N ALA A 18 -5.06 21.48 9.01
CA ALA A 18 -4.45 22.32 7.99
C ALA A 18 -3.04 22.76 8.44
N GLY A 19 -2.04 22.52 7.58
CA GLY A 19 -0.63 22.80 7.89
C GLY A 19 0.07 21.71 8.70
N GLN A 20 -0.62 20.63 9.10
CA GLN A 20 0.03 19.46 9.68
C GLN A 20 0.86 18.73 8.61
N GLU A 21 2.12 18.48 8.93
CA GLU A 21 3.01 17.75 8.04
C GLU A 21 2.58 16.28 7.91
N LEU A 22 2.49 15.81 6.68
CA LEU A 22 2.15 14.43 6.34
C LEU A 22 3.30 13.80 5.56
N LEU A 23 3.91 12.77 6.14
CA LEU A 23 4.94 11.99 5.49
C LEU A 23 4.29 10.99 4.53
N LEU A 24 4.49 11.19 3.23
CA LEU A 24 4.11 10.23 2.20
C LEU A 24 5.25 9.23 2.02
N PRO A 25 5.11 7.97 2.49
CA PRO A 25 6.18 6.99 2.36
C PRO A 25 6.41 6.67 0.89
N PRO A 26 7.68 6.66 0.42
CA PRO A 26 7.96 6.28 -0.94
C PRO A 26 7.69 4.78 -1.10
N LEU A 27 7.03 4.39 -2.19
CA LEU A 27 6.71 2.98 -2.47
C LEU A 27 7.94 2.27 -3.08
N THR A 28 9.06 2.29 -2.35
CA THR A 28 10.29 1.61 -2.74
C THR A 28 10.29 0.15 -2.30
N ARG A 29 11.25 -0.61 -2.83
CA ARG A 29 11.51 -1.98 -2.41
C ARG A 29 11.74 -2.06 -0.90
N GLU A 30 12.51 -1.15 -0.32
CA GLU A 30 12.83 -1.14 1.12
C GLU A 30 11.60 -0.88 1.99
N THR A 31 10.64 -0.12 1.48
CA THR A 31 9.40 0.18 2.22
C THR A 31 8.40 -0.97 2.15
N LEU A 32 8.32 -1.64 0.99
CA LEU A 32 7.34 -2.68 0.70
C LEU A 32 7.83 -4.09 1.03
N LEU A 33 9.12 -4.35 0.95
CA LEU A 33 9.76 -5.64 1.21
C LEU A 33 10.46 -5.63 2.57
N ARG A 34 9.91 -6.37 3.52
CA ARG A 34 10.34 -6.33 4.92
C ARG A 34 10.87 -7.68 5.37
N LYS A 35 12.03 -7.67 6.01
CA LYS A 35 12.57 -8.85 6.67
C LYS A 35 11.83 -9.10 7.99
N GLN A 36 11.51 -10.36 8.26
CA GLN A 36 10.82 -10.83 9.46
C GLN A 36 11.83 -11.33 10.50
N PRO A 37 11.44 -11.45 11.79
CA PRO A 37 12.33 -11.93 12.84
C PRO A 37 12.91 -13.33 12.60
N ASP A 38 12.17 -14.18 11.90
CA ASP A 38 12.59 -15.54 11.52
C ASP A 38 13.56 -15.57 10.32
N GLY A 39 13.91 -14.41 9.76
CA GLY A 39 14.79 -14.26 8.62
C GLY A 39 14.10 -14.31 7.26
N SER A 40 12.81 -14.69 7.21
CA SER A 40 12.01 -14.63 5.99
C SER A 40 11.68 -13.18 5.60
N TYR A 41 11.07 -13.00 4.44
CA TYR A 41 10.66 -11.71 3.92
C TYR A 41 9.16 -11.71 3.65
N ARG A 42 8.60 -10.50 3.72
CA ARG A 42 7.21 -10.22 3.41
C ARG A 42 7.14 -9.05 2.44
N LEU A 43 6.29 -9.16 1.44
CA LEU A 43 6.07 -8.12 0.43
C LEU A 43 4.64 -7.58 0.53
N ILE A 44 4.51 -6.30 0.83
CA ILE A 44 3.22 -5.59 0.78
C ILE A 44 2.89 -5.31 -0.69
N VAL A 45 1.74 -5.82 -1.16
CA VAL A 45 1.34 -5.68 -2.57
C VAL A 45 0.20 -4.69 -2.78
N ALA A 46 -0.76 -4.61 -1.85
CA ALA A 46 -1.91 -3.72 -1.98
C ALA A 46 -2.61 -3.47 -0.63
N SER A 47 -3.49 -2.47 -0.59
CA SER A 47 -4.42 -2.23 0.52
C SER A 47 -5.80 -1.88 -0.03
N PHE A 48 -6.84 -2.50 0.52
CA PHE A 48 -8.22 -2.37 0.06
C PHE A 48 -9.14 -1.90 1.19
N PRO A 49 -10.15 -1.06 0.91
CA PRO A 49 -11.20 -0.74 1.88
C PRO A 49 -12.25 -1.84 2.02
N SER A 50 -12.23 -2.86 1.15
CA SER A 50 -13.17 -3.97 1.15
C SER A 50 -12.44 -5.29 1.35
N LEU A 51 -12.93 -6.09 2.31
CA LEU A 51 -12.43 -7.45 2.54
C LEU A 51 -12.59 -8.32 1.29
N THR A 52 -13.76 -8.27 0.63
CA THR A 52 -14.01 -9.02 -0.61
C THR A 52 -13.01 -8.68 -1.71
N GLY A 53 -12.69 -7.38 -1.86
CA GLY A 53 -11.68 -6.94 -2.83
C GLY A 53 -10.28 -7.46 -2.50
N ALA A 54 -9.92 -7.46 -1.20
CA ALA A 54 -8.65 -8.03 -0.74
C ALA A 54 -8.59 -9.54 -0.94
N ASP A 55 -9.66 -10.27 -0.65
CA ASP A 55 -9.76 -11.73 -0.84
C ASP A 55 -9.66 -12.11 -2.31
N ASP A 56 -10.34 -11.42 -3.20
CA ASP A 56 -10.26 -11.67 -4.65
C ASP A 56 -8.83 -11.45 -5.16
N TYR A 57 -8.16 -10.39 -4.68
CA TYR A 57 -6.77 -10.12 -5.03
C TYR A 57 -5.82 -11.18 -4.46
N ALA A 58 -6.00 -11.56 -3.19
CA ALA A 58 -5.21 -12.58 -2.52
C ALA A 58 -5.37 -13.94 -3.21
N ARG A 59 -6.58 -14.31 -3.62
CA ARG A 59 -6.84 -15.56 -4.36
C ARG A 59 -6.12 -15.59 -5.70
N ARG A 60 -6.07 -14.46 -6.44
CA ARG A 60 -5.32 -14.37 -7.71
C ARG A 60 -3.82 -14.61 -7.50
N LEU A 61 -3.25 -14.08 -6.42
CA LEU A 61 -1.85 -14.33 -6.06
C LEU A 61 -1.64 -15.77 -5.56
N GLY A 62 -2.57 -16.30 -4.76
CA GLY A 62 -2.55 -17.69 -4.31
C GLY A 62 -2.57 -18.69 -5.48
N ASN A 63 -3.39 -18.43 -6.50
CA ASN A 63 -3.44 -19.24 -7.73
C ASN A 63 -2.13 -19.19 -8.54
N LYS A 64 -1.26 -18.20 -8.29
CA LYS A 64 0.10 -18.13 -8.85
C LYS A 64 1.15 -18.84 -7.99
N GLY A 65 0.74 -19.49 -6.90
CA GLY A 65 1.60 -20.25 -6.00
C GLY A 65 2.17 -19.46 -4.83
N TYR A 66 1.74 -18.22 -4.62
CA TYR A 66 2.21 -17.41 -3.48
C TYR A 66 1.44 -17.74 -2.20
N GLN A 67 2.16 -17.78 -1.08
CA GLN A 67 1.50 -17.74 0.22
C GLN A 67 1.13 -16.29 0.54
N VAL A 68 -0.16 -16.03 0.74
CA VAL A 68 -0.70 -14.68 0.91
C VAL A 68 -1.39 -14.56 2.25
N MET A 69 -1.20 -13.42 2.90
CA MET A 69 -1.89 -13.04 4.13
C MET A 69 -2.62 -11.72 3.92
N ILE A 70 -3.77 -11.58 4.58
CA ILE A 70 -4.49 -10.32 4.68
C ILE A 70 -4.41 -9.83 6.12
N THR A 71 -3.84 -8.64 6.32
CA THR A 71 -3.80 -7.99 7.63
C THR A 71 -4.78 -6.82 7.66
N GLN A 72 -5.43 -6.64 8.80
CA GLN A 72 -6.40 -5.58 9.03
C GLN A 72 -5.74 -4.43 9.80
N GLN A 73 -5.98 -3.20 9.38
CA GLN A 73 -5.51 -2.02 10.10
C GLN A 73 -6.52 -0.88 10.01
N TRP A 74 -7.00 -0.44 11.17
CA TRP A 74 -7.74 0.82 11.30
C TRP A 74 -6.82 2.00 11.00
N VAL A 75 -7.26 2.91 10.14
CA VAL A 75 -6.51 4.12 9.78
C VAL A 75 -7.24 5.41 10.15
N SER A 76 -8.55 5.31 10.37
CA SER A 76 -9.42 6.29 11.02
C SER A 76 -10.44 5.56 11.89
N HIS A 77 -11.31 6.31 12.58
CA HIS A 77 -12.43 5.77 13.35
C HIS A 77 -13.44 4.94 12.54
N ASP A 78 -13.50 5.12 11.23
CA ASP A 78 -14.48 4.54 10.30
C ASP A 78 -13.87 3.84 9.08
N LEU A 79 -12.55 3.96 8.86
CA LEU A 79 -11.84 3.32 7.74
C LEU A 79 -10.94 2.19 8.25
N LEU A 80 -11.38 0.97 7.98
CA LEU A 80 -10.59 -0.25 8.07
C LEU A 80 -9.98 -0.57 6.71
N LEU A 81 -8.66 -0.76 6.66
CA LEU A 81 -7.99 -1.23 5.45
C LEU A 81 -7.52 -2.68 5.62
N HIS A 82 -7.71 -3.44 4.55
CA HIS A 82 -7.28 -4.82 4.37
C HIS A 82 -6.03 -4.81 3.49
N ARG A 83 -4.87 -5.01 4.12
CA ARG A 83 -3.59 -5.06 3.41
C ARG A 83 -3.30 -6.49 2.98
N VAL A 84 -3.01 -6.66 1.69
CA VAL A 84 -2.58 -7.94 1.13
C VAL A 84 -1.06 -7.99 1.11
N GLU A 85 -0.50 -9.08 1.62
CA GLU A 85 0.93 -9.31 1.75
C GLU A 85 1.28 -10.70 1.22
N ILE A 86 2.33 -10.80 0.39
CA ILE A 86 2.96 -12.10 0.10
C ILE A 86 3.91 -12.40 1.25
N ASP A 87 3.72 -13.54 1.90
CA ASP A 87 4.41 -13.93 3.13
C ASP A 87 5.36 -15.10 2.92
N ARG A 88 6.25 -15.31 3.90
CA ARG A 88 7.20 -16.44 3.97
C ARG A 88 8.14 -16.58 2.76
N LEU A 89 8.55 -15.47 2.17
CA LEU A 89 9.61 -15.46 1.16
C LEU A 89 10.92 -15.83 1.87
N LYS A 90 11.54 -16.95 1.53
CA LYS A 90 12.53 -17.63 2.39
C LYS A 90 13.82 -16.84 2.55
N ASN A 91 14.22 -16.12 1.52
CA ASN A 91 15.49 -15.42 1.45
C ASN A 91 15.38 -14.17 0.57
N VAL A 92 16.47 -13.40 0.52
CA VAL A 92 16.52 -12.14 -0.23
C VAL A 92 16.39 -12.35 -1.74
N GLU A 93 16.85 -13.50 -2.25
CA GLU A 93 16.75 -13.85 -3.67
C GLU A 93 15.29 -14.06 -4.09
N GLU A 94 14.54 -14.90 -3.36
CA GLU A 94 13.11 -15.14 -3.60
C GLU A 94 12.30 -13.85 -3.42
N ALA A 95 12.68 -13.05 -2.42
CA ALA A 95 12.08 -11.75 -2.16
C ALA A 95 12.27 -10.78 -3.34
N ASN A 96 13.48 -10.73 -3.91
CA ASN A 96 13.79 -9.91 -5.09
C ASN A 96 13.07 -10.40 -6.33
N GLN A 97 13.03 -11.71 -6.57
CA GLN A 97 12.30 -12.28 -7.70
C GLN A 97 10.81 -11.95 -7.62
N THR A 98 10.23 -12.01 -6.43
CA THR A 98 8.81 -11.68 -6.19
C THR A 98 8.56 -10.18 -6.39
N TRP A 99 9.49 -9.32 -5.96
CA TRP A 99 9.45 -7.88 -6.22
C TRP A 99 9.45 -7.57 -7.73
N GLU A 100 10.39 -8.15 -8.49
CA GLU A 100 10.47 -7.97 -9.95
C GLU A 100 9.24 -8.52 -10.67
N ALA A 101 8.71 -9.66 -10.22
CA ALA A 101 7.44 -10.19 -10.71
C ALA A 101 6.29 -9.20 -10.45
N GLY A 102 6.26 -8.57 -9.27
CA GLY A 102 5.28 -7.55 -8.91
C GLY A 102 5.34 -6.32 -9.81
N LEU A 103 6.55 -5.83 -10.13
CA LEU A 103 6.73 -4.73 -11.07
C LEU A 103 6.23 -5.11 -12.47
N LYS A 104 6.64 -6.28 -12.98
CA LYS A 104 6.26 -6.77 -14.31
C LYS A 104 4.75 -7.00 -14.46
N ASN A 105 4.08 -7.39 -13.39
CA ASN A 105 2.64 -7.66 -13.37
C ASN A 105 1.81 -6.48 -12.82
N GLU A 106 2.44 -5.32 -12.61
CA GLU A 106 1.78 -4.10 -12.10
C GLU A 106 0.99 -4.32 -10.80
N TRP A 107 1.51 -5.17 -9.89
CA TRP A 107 0.84 -5.47 -8.61
C TRP A 107 0.77 -4.27 -7.68
N PHE A 108 1.76 -3.39 -7.78
CA PHE A 108 1.81 -2.13 -7.06
C PHE A 108 1.06 -1.11 -7.91
N ALA A 109 -0.26 -1.02 -7.75
CA ALA A 109 -1.02 0.04 -8.36
C ALA A 109 -0.60 1.37 -7.72
N PHE A 110 0.40 2.02 -8.31
CA PHE A 110 0.78 3.39 -8.00
C PHE A 110 -0.42 4.27 -8.34
N VAL A 111 -1.12 4.80 -7.34
CA VAL A 111 -2.07 5.89 -7.60
C VAL A 111 -1.23 7.12 -7.97
N GLY A 112 -0.97 7.24 -9.27
CA GLY A 112 -0.09 8.23 -9.86
C GLY A 112 -0.13 8.22 -11.38
N ASN A 113 -1.28 7.91 -11.98
CA ASN A 113 -1.57 8.41 -13.31
C ASN A 113 -2.67 9.47 -13.15
N PRO A 114 -2.35 10.77 -13.10
CA PRO A 114 -3.36 11.79 -13.30
C PRO A 114 -3.85 11.60 -14.74
N ARG A 115 -4.92 10.82 -14.90
CA ARG A 115 -5.74 10.89 -16.10
C ARG A 115 -6.22 12.34 -16.18
N ARG A 116 -5.50 13.14 -16.97
CA ARG A 116 -5.99 14.18 -17.87
C ARG A 116 -7.46 14.55 -17.56
N GLY A 117 -7.67 15.50 -16.64
CA GLY A 117 -9.02 15.87 -16.22
C GLY A 117 -9.10 17.05 -15.26
N ASP A 118 -8.35 17.04 -14.16
CA ASP A 118 -8.49 18.10 -13.15
C ASP A 118 -7.52 19.25 -13.39
N GLN A 119 -7.81 20.00 -14.44
CA GLN A 119 -7.37 21.38 -14.54
C GLN A 119 -8.09 22.17 -13.43
N LEU A 120 -7.39 22.31 -12.29
CA LEU A 120 -7.75 23.29 -11.26
C LEU A 120 -8.04 24.61 -11.97
N SER A 121 -9.33 24.98 -11.95
CA SER A 121 -9.81 26.19 -12.57
C SER A 121 -9.04 27.36 -11.96
N ARG A 122 -8.30 28.07 -12.81
CA ARG A 122 -7.78 29.38 -12.49
C ARG A 122 -8.99 30.24 -12.13
N THR A 123 -9.20 30.51 -10.85
CA THR A 123 -10.09 31.57 -10.42
C THR A 123 -9.45 32.87 -10.85
N ASN A 124 -10.09 33.50 -11.84
CA ASN A 124 -9.78 34.85 -12.29
C ASN A 124 -9.87 35.80 -11.10
N ILE A 125 -8.77 36.48 -10.80
CA ILE A 125 -8.73 37.63 -9.89
C ILE A 125 -8.86 38.87 -10.78
N THR A 126 -10.01 39.55 -10.77
CA THR A 126 -10.17 41.01 -11.04
C THR A 126 -11.63 41.42 -10.86
N PRO A 127 -11.94 42.68 -10.48
CA PRO A 127 -11.55 43.90 -11.19
C PRO A 127 -10.45 44.73 -10.53
#